data_AF-A0A150GEQ5-F1
#
_entry.id   AF-A0A150GEQ5-F1
#
_cell.length_a   1.000
_cell.length_b   1.000
_cell.length_c   1.000
_cell.angle_alpha   90.00
_cell.angle_beta   90.00
_cell.angle_gamma   90.00
#
_symmetry.space_group_name_H-M   'P 1'
#
loop_
_entity.id
_entity.type
_entity.pdbx_description
1 polymer ?
#
loop_
_entity_poly.entity_id
_entity_poly.type
_entity_poly.pdbx_seq_one_letter_code
_entity_poly.pdbx_strand_id
1 'polypeptide(L)'
;MYSSSLQLLAHNCIIVACDLAMASSPDEEPQQRELFAALVAALEDSRVLEHTARAVLLHTCNTRALRALMPHSVLVAARGHVDLWRLHVCWSYDAEDADAVRIAARLRAVASGRCVQHAARCMGLAVLCDADGGSAYGLPPEVLALLHTEQSPAGGEMSDDAVMQLRAMACMMQLGDPAPPGRRGALALAMRVGWLAVASARARAAGEGGGGGGASSSSGALPPAVVAAPRPRRSVPQEAVVPLAADALRAAWHYLALPRAVAQAVSAAAVAEAADWWRLAAAVVDRAAPCSTGDAGRPDLLSLGDRLAVAWGLPPDCVVLSLPAEPPPTLAAALDGGLLRCLERLMRRAGRYPQRPEATLLQRLVQRVRQSQSVWSYLAPLLAYGEPRQAAALLATLRKLLRTVDSRALGAEDLDPEANLHDCILTTISDVLAAVVEQEEELAAAAAPGAEPPSPASQQLLGLVSCAACEWLPELSQSLSQLLLSNGMASPGR
;
A
#
# COMPACT_ATOMS: atom_id res chain seq x y z
N MET A 1 7.34 4.31 -40.66
CA MET A 1 5.96 3.77 -40.71
C MET A 1 5.94 2.29 -40.33
N TYR A 2 6.61 1.38 -41.06
CA TYR A 2 6.60 -0.07 -40.73
C TYR A 2 7.05 -0.41 -39.30
N SER A 3 8.07 0.27 -38.76
CA SER A 3 8.54 0.05 -37.38
C SER A 3 7.47 0.36 -36.33
N SER A 4 6.74 1.46 -36.51
CA SER A 4 5.68 1.89 -35.59
C SER A 4 4.48 0.94 -35.59
N SER A 5 4.09 0.43 -36.77
CA SER A 5 2.99 -0.54 -36.89
C SER A 5 3.33 -1.87 -36.20
N LEU A 6 4.58 -2.33 -36.31
CA LEU A 6 5.03 -3.56 -35.63
C LEU A 6 5.05 -3.39 -34.11
N GLN A 7 5.50 -2.23 -33.60
CA GLN A 7 5.48 -1.91 -32.17
C GLN A 7 4.06 -1.91 -31.60
N LEU A 8 3.11 -1.30 -32.32
CA LEU A 8 1.70 -1.26 -31.94
C LEU A 8 1.11 -2.67 -31.92
N LEU A 9 1.37 -3.47 -32.95
CA LEU A 9 0.89 -4.85 -33.02
C LEU A 9 1.40 -5.68 -31.83
N ALA A 10 2.70 -5.62 -31.54
CA ALA A 10 3.29 -6.39 -30.45
C ALA A 10 2.66 -6.07 -29.08
N HIS A 11 2.50 -4.79 -28.76
CA HIS A 11 1.90 -4.40 -27.49
C HIS A 11 0.39 -4.64 -27.46
N ASN A 12 -0.33 -4.48 -28.58
CA ASN A 12 -1.74 -4.84 -28.65
C ASN A 12 -1.95 -6.36 -28.44
N CYS A 13 -1.09 -7.21 -29.00
CA CYS A 13 -1.14 -8.65 -28.73
C CYS A 13 -0.92 -8.96 -27.25
N ILE A 14 0.01 -8.26 -26.59
CA ILE A 14 0.23 -8.38 -25.14
C ILE A 14 -1.01 -7.95 -24.37
N ILE A 15 -1.56 -6.77 -24.66
CA ILE A 15 -2.75 -6.24 -23.98
C ILE A 15 -3.92 -7.20 -24.13
N VAL A 16 -4.23 -7.65 -25.35
CA VAL A 16 -5.33 -8.60 -25.60
C VAL A 16 -5.11 -9.92 -24.86
N ALA A 17 -3.88 -10.45 -24.87
CA ALA A 17 -3.59 -11.68 -24.13
C ALA A 17 -3.74 -11.48 -22.62
N CYS A 18 -3.32 -10.34 -22.08
CA CYS A 18 -3.52 -9.99 -20.68
C CYS A 18 -5.01 -9.87 -20.32
N ASP A 19 -5.81 -9.18 -21.15
CA ASP A 19 -7.23 -8.98 -20.89
C ASP A 19 -8.00 -10.31 -20.92
N LEU A 20 -7.66 -11.21 -21.84
CA LEU A 20 -8.20 -12.57 -21.88
C LEU A 20 -7.82 -13.35 -20.61
N ALA A 21 -6.59 -13.21 -20.11
CA ALA A 21 -6.15 -13.83 -18.86
C ALA A 21 -7.06 -13.48 -17.68
N MET A 22 -7.37 -12.20 -17.58
CA MET A 22 -8.02 -11.63 -16.40
C MET A 22 -9.53 -11.88 -16.42
N ALA A 23 -10.09 -12.26 -17.57
CA ALA A 23 -11.52 -12.49 -17.77
C ALA A 23 -11.94 -13.97 -17.67
N SER A 24 -10.99 -14.91 -17.70
CA SER A 24 -11.28 -16.34 -17.76
C SER A 24 -11.78 -16.92 -16.45
N SER A 25 -12.62 -17.96 -16.57
CA SER A 25 -13.24 -18.66 -15.44
C SER A 25 -12.35 -19.78 -14.89
N PRO A 26 -12.57 -20.25 -13.64
CA PRO A 26 -11.76 -21.31 -13.02
C PRO A 26 -11.73 -22.62 -13.81
N ASP A 27 -12.74 -22.91 -14.64
CA ASP A 27 -12.79 -24.15 -15.43
C ASP A 27 -11.91 -24.10 -16.70
N GLU A 28 -11.45 -22.91 -17.12
CA GLU A 28 -10.59 -22.71 -18.30
C GLU A 28 -9.09 -22.72 -17.97
N GLU A 29 -8.76 -22.93 -16.69
CA GLU A 29 -7.43 -22.79 -16.13
C GLU A 29 -6.33 -23.50 -16.95
N PRO A 30 -6.44 -24.79 -17.33
CA PRO A 30 -5.34 -25.49 -18.03
C PRO A 30 -5.05 -24.93 -19.42
N GLN A 31 -6.08 -24.63 -20.22
CA GLN A 31 -5.91 -24.05 -21.57
C GLN A 31 -5.31 -22.64 -21.48
N GLN A 32 -5.74 -21.89 -20.47
CA GLN A 32 -5.20 -20.58 -20.18
C GLN A 32 -3.71 -20.67 -19.85
N ARG A 33 -3.28 -21.62 -19.00
CA ARG A 33 -1.86 -21.81 -18.66
C ARG A 33 -1.01 -22.10 -19.89
N GLU A 34 -1.50 -22.96 -20.80
CA GLU A 34 -0.82 -23.28 -22.06
C GLU A 34 -0.67 -22.04 -22.96
N LEU A 35 -1.73 -21.24 -23.11
CA LEU A 35 -1.71 -19.99 -23.87
C LEU A 35 -0.66 -19.01 -23.28
N PHE A 36 -0.59 -18.88 -21.96
CA PHE A 36 0.40 -18.01 -21.31
C PHE A 36 1.81 -18.53 -21.46
N ALA A 37 2.03 -19.84 -21.29
CA ALA A 37 3.33 -20.44 -21.50
C ALA A 37 3.83 -20.20 -22.94
N ALA A 38 2.93 -20.30 -23.93
CA ALA A 38 3.21 -20.01 -25.33
C ALA A 38 3.48 -18.52 -25.59
N LEU A 39 2.68 -17.61 -25.00
CA LEU A 39 2.92 -16.16 -25.08
C LEU A 39 4.30 -15.80 -24.53
N VAL A 40 4.62 -16.29 -23.33
CA VAL A 40 5.91 -16.02 -22.68
C VAL A 40 7.06 -16.57 -23.51
N ALA A 41 6.93 -17.79 -24.06
CA ALA A 41 7.94 -18.34 -24.99
C ALA A 41 8.12 -17.46 -26.22
N ALA A 42 7.02 -17.01 -26.84
CA ALA A 42 7.08 -16.12 -27.98
C ALA A 42 7.74 -14.77 -27.66
N LEU A 43 7.48 -14.19 -26.49
CA LEU A 43 8.11 -12.96 -26.04
C LEU A 43 9.62 -13.13 -25.78
N GLU A 44 10.03 -14.26 -25.20
CA GLU A 44 11.44 -14.61 -24.97
C GLU A 44 12.19 -14.81 -26.29
N ASP A 45 11.65 -15.62 -27.19
CA ASP A 45 12.29 -15.99 -28.46
C ASP A 45 12.39 -14.81 -29.42
N SER A 46 11.31 -14.02 -29.52
CA SER A 46 11.28 -12.86 -30.43
C SER A 46 12.09 -11.67 -29.92
N ARG A 47 12.33 -11.59 -28.59
CA ARG A 47 12.87 -10.40 -27.91
C ARG A 47 12.14 -9.11 -28.27
N VAL A 48 10.86 -9.22 -28.63
CA VAL A 48 10.09 -8.11 -29.22
C VAL A 48 10.07 -6.90 -28.28
N LEU A 49 9.92 -7.10 -26.97
CA LEU A 49 9.92 -6.00 -25.98
C LEU A 49 11.22 -5.21 -25.97
N GLU A 50 12.38 -5.87 -26.01
CA GLU A 50 13.68 -5.18 -26.06
C GLU A 50 13.85 -4.40 -27.37
N HIS A 51 13.43 -4.99 -28.49
CA HIS A 51 13.51 -4.33 -29.79
C HIS A 51 12.55 -3.14 -29.90
N THR A 52 11.31 -3.27 -29.42
CA THR A 52 10.34 -2.18 -29.43
C THR A 52 10.79 -1.05 -28.50
N ALA A 53 11.28 -1.35 -27.30
CA ALA A 53 11.80 -0.37 -26.36
C ALA A 53 13.04 0.35 -26.91
N ARG A 54 13.99 -0.39 -27.50
CA ARG A 54 15.15 0.20 -28.17
C ARG A 54 14.73 1.10 -29.32
N ALA A 55 13.73 0.69 -30.10
CA ALA A 55 13.19 1.53 -31.15
C ALA A 55 12.58 2.81 -30.55
N VAL A 56 11.74 2.76 -29.51
CA VAL A 56 11.22 3.98 -28.84
C VAL A 56 12.36 4.93 -28.43
N LEU A 57 13.40 4.40 -27.77
CA LEU A 57 14.58 5.18 -27.35
C LEU A 57 15.38 5.77 -28.52
N LEU A 58 15.56 5.02 -29.61
CA LEU A 58 16.24 5.54 -30.80
C LEU A 58 15.41 6.60 -31.52
N HIS A 59 14.08 6.43 -31.54
CA HIS A 59 13.19 7.42 -32.13
C HIS A 59 13.26 8.72 -31.34
N THR A 60 13.38 8.68 -30.00
CA THR A 60 13.59 9.88 -29.17
C THR A 60 14.85 10.68 -29.51
N CYS A 61 15.82 10.08 -30.21
CA CYS A 61 17.03 10.78 -30.67
C CYS A 61 16.86 11.47 -32.05
N ASN A 62 15.73 11.31 -32.76
CA ASN A 62 15.52 11.85 -34.11
C ASN A 62 14.28 12.75 -34.24
N THR A 63 14.41 14.00 -33.78
CA THR A 63 13.35 15.00 -33.56
C THR A 63 12.35 15.23 -34.71
N ARG A 64 12.71 14.98 -35.98
CA ARG A 64 11.85 15.26 -37.15
C ARG A 64 10.80 14.17 -37.43
N ALA A 65 11.09 12.90 -37.12
CA ALA A 65 10.15 11.79 -37.35
C ALA A 65 9.18 11.54 -36.16
N LEU A 66 9.52 12.09 -34.98
CA LEU A 66 8.84 11.85 -33.70
C LEU A 66 7.43 12.45 -33.58
N ARG A 67 7.22 13.67 -34.06
CA ARG A 67 6.06 14.48 -33.64
C ARG A 67 4.69 13.93 -34.05
N ALA A 68 4.62 13.11 -35.10
CA ALA A 68 3.35 12.63 -35.66
C ALA A 68 2.95 11.20 -35.21
N LEU A 69 3.89 10.38 -34.72
CA LEU A 69 3.66 8.94 -34.48
C LEU A 69 3.82 8.52 -33.01
N MET A 70 4.44 9.36 -32.19
CA MET A 70 4.93 8.98 -30.86
C MET A 70 3.89 8.92 -29.73
N PRO A 71 2.88 9.82 -29.65
CA PRO A 71 1.96 9.81 -28.51
C PRO A 71 1.25 8.47 -28.34
N HIS A 72 0.78 7.88 -29.46
CA HIS A 72 0.07 6.61 -29.43
C HIS A 72 1.00 5.43 -29.11
N SER A 73 2.21 5.37 -29.66
CA SER A 73 3.15 4.27 -29.37
C SER A 73 3.62 4.26 -27.91
N VAL A 74 3.79 5.43 -27.30
CA VAL A 74 4.19 5.58 -25.89
C VAL A 74 3.08 5.11 -24.96
N LEU A 75 1.83 5.49 -25.26
CA LEU A 75 0.66 5.03 -24.53
C LEU A 75 0.51 3.51 -24.57
N VAL A 76 0.52 2.92 -25.78
CA VAL A 76 0.33 1.47 -25.94
C VAL A 76 1.48 0.70 -25.28
N ALA A 77 2.71 1.22 -25.33
CA ALA A 77 3.84 0.65 -24.60
C ALA A 77 3.66 0.73 -23.07
N ALA A 78 3.26 1.89 -22.54
CA ALA A 78 2.99 2.06 -21.11
C ALA A 78 1.88 1.12 -20.63
N ARG A 79 0.80 0.99 -21.40
CA ARG A 79 -0.29 0.06 -21.07
C ARG A 79 0.19 -1.39 -21.07
N GLY A 80 0.88 -1.83 -22.12
CA GLY A 80 1.45 -3.17 -22.20
C GLY A 80 2.40 -3.48 -21.03
N HIS A 81 3.20 -2.52 -20.57
CA HIS A 81 4.05 -2.67 -19.39
C HIS A 81 3.25 -2.88 -18.09
N VAL A 82 2.17 -2.12 -17.87
CA VAL A 82 1.29 -2.30 -16.71
C VAL A 82 0.63 -3.67 -16.75
N ASP A 83 0.15 -4.10 -17.91
CA ASP A 83 -0.54 -5.38 -18.05
C ASP A 83 0.42 -6.59 -17.89
N LEU A 84 1.66 -6.49 -18.40
CA LEU A 84 2.72 -7.48 -18.12
C LEU A 84 3.02 -7.60 -16.63
N TRP A 85 3.09 -6.47 -15.93
CA TRP A 85 3.28 -6.47 -14.48
C TRP A 85 2.09 -7.10 -13.74
N ARG A 86 0.85 -6.80 -14.17
CA ARG A 86 -0.35 -7.42 -13.59
C ARG A 86 -0.33 -8.94 -13.76
N LEU A 87 -0.01 -9.41 -14.96
CA LEU A 87 0.17 -10.84 -15.20
C LEU A 87 1.23 -11.42 -14.26
N HIS A 88 2.41 -10.81 -14.17
CA HIS A 88 3.44 -11.29 -13.25
C HIS A 88 2.92 -11.40 -11.81
N VAL A 89 2.16 -10.43 -11.35
CA VAL A 89 1.57 -10.44 -10.00
C VAL A 89 0.55 -11.57 -9.84
N CYS A 90 -0.39 -11.73 -10.78
CA CYS A 90 -1.38 -12.81 -10.75
C CYS A 90 -0.70 -14.19 -10.65
N TRP A 91 0.32 -14.43 -11.46
CA TRP A 91 1.07 -15.68 -11.47
C TRP A 91 2.05 -15.85 -10.28
N SER A 92 2.31 -14.78 -9.51
CA SER A 92 3.18 -14.85 -8.32
C SER A 92 2.41 -15.14 -7.03
N TYR A 93 1.08 -15.01 -7.02
CA TYR A 93 0.28 -15.24 -5.82
C TYR A 93 0.12 -16.71 -5.48
N ASP A 94 0.15 -17.60 -6.47
CA ASP A 94 0.09 -19.04 -6.28
C ASP A 94 1.51 -19.61 -6.10
N ALA A 95 2.02 -19.50 -4.87
CA ALA A 95 3.36 -19.97 -4.54
C ALA A 95 3.44 -21.52 -4.44
N GLU A 96 2.30 -22.21 -4.42
CA GLU A 96 2.23 -23.68 -4.34
C GLU A 96 2.32 -24.31 -5.73
N ASP A 97 1.85 -23.61 -6.78
CA ASP A 97 2.00 -24.05 -8.15
C ASP A 97 3.38 -23.70 -8.74
N ALA A 98 4.21 -24.74 -8.91
CA ALA A 98 5.55 -24.63 -9.49
C ALA A 98 5.56 -24.14 -10.95
N ASP A 99 4.51 -24.39 -11.73
CA ASP A 99 4.38 -23.88 -13.10
C ASP A 99 4.01 -22.39 -13.09
N ALA A 100 3.14 -21.96 -12.17
CA ALA A 100 2.80 -20.55 -12.00
C ALA A 100 4.03 -19.71 -11.62
N VAL A 101 4.81 -20.17 -10.64
CA VAL A 101 6.09 -19.56 -10.24
C VAL A 101 7.06 -19.49 -11.42
N ARG A 102 7.13 -20.53 -12.27
CA ARG A 102 7.99 -20.55 -13.45
C ARG A 102 7.54 -19.53 -14.50
N ILE A 103 6.24 -19.43 -14.78
CA ILE A 103 5.66 -18.43 -15.69
C ILE A 103 5.95 -17.01 -15.18
N ALA A 104 5.73 -16.76 -13.88
CA ALA A 104 6.01 -15.47 -13.26
C ALA A 104 7.49 -15.08 -13.37
N ALA A 105 8.41 -16.02 -13.14
CA ALA A 105 9.85 -15.79 -13.28
C ALA A 105 10.28 -15.46 -14.72
N ARG A 106 9.70 -16.15 -15.70
CA ARG A 106 9.94 -15.90 -17.13
C ARG A 106 9.38 -14.54 -17.57
N LEU A 107 8.15 -14.20 -17.17
CA LEU A 107 7.58 -12.87 -17.40
C LEU A 107 8.47 -11.77 -16.82
N ARG A 108 8.96 -11.96 -15.59
CA ARG A 108 9.92 -11.05 -14.94
C ARG A 108 11.18 -10.91 -15.79
N ALA A 109 11.74 -12.01 -16.31
CA ALA A 109 12.95 -11.98 -17.13
C ALA A 109 12.76 -11.15 -18.42
N VAL A 110 11.65 -11.34 -19.15
CA VAL A 110 11.36 -10.57 -20.37
C VAL A 110 11.16 -9.09 -20.05
N ALA A 111 10.43 -8.77 -18.97
CA ALA A 111 10.15 -7.40 -18.54
C ALA A 111 11.37 -6.69 -17.91
N SER A 112 12.36 -7.44 -17.43
CA SER A 112 13.58 -6.91 -16.81
C SER A 112 14.65 -6.47 -17.82
N GLY A 113 14.35 -6.60 -19.11
CA GLY A 113 15.23 -6.17 -20.19
C GLY A 113 15.73 -4.73 -20.02
N ARG A 114 16.99 -4.47 -20.38
CA ARG A 114 17.64 -3.18 -20.12
C ARG A 114 16.97 -2.04 -20.88
N CYS A 115 16.60 -2.26 -22.15
CA CYS A 115 15.94 -1.22 -22.95
C CYS A 115 14.51 -1.03 -22.47
N VAL A 116 13.81 -2.11 -22.10
CA VAL A 116 12.44 -2.06 -21.55
C VAL A 116 12.39 -1.22 -20.28
N GLN A 117 13.26 -1.54 -19.32
CA GLN A 117 13.40 -0.81 -18.05
C GLN A 117 13.81 0.65 -18.26
N HIS A 118 14.72 0.91 -19.21
CA HIS A 118 15.13 2.28 -19.51
C HIS A 118 14.00 3.08 -20.18
N ALA A 119 13.30 2.52 -21.16
CA ALA A 119 12.17 3.16 -21.82
C ALA A 119 11.05 3.48 -20.83
N ALA A 120 10.65 2.54 -19.97
CA ALA A 120 9.63 2.76 -18.94
C ALA A 120 10.02 3.91 -18.00
N ARG A 121 11.29 3.97 -17.56
CA ARG A 121 11.81 5.06 -16.74
C ARG A 121 11.82 6.40 -17.48
N CYS A 122 12.25 6.44 -18.74
CA CYS A 122 12.24 7.68 -19.52
C CYS A 122 10.82 8.24 -19.70
N MET A 123 9.85 7.39 -20.04
CA MET A 123 8.45 7.78 -20.21
C MET A 123 7.87 8.35 -18.90
N GLY A 124 7.95 7.59 -17.80
CA GLY A 124 7.42 8.04 -16.52
C GLY A 124 8.17 9.24 -15.93
N LEU A 125 9.50 9.30 -16.07
CA LEU A 125 10.29 10.41 -15.50
C LEU A 125 10.03 11.72 -16.24
N ALA A 126 9.76 11.70 -17.54
CA ALA A 126 9.32 12.88 -18.28
C ALA A 126 8.03 13.45 -17.65
N VAL A 127 6.99 12.62 -17.53
CA VAL A 127 5.72 13.01 -16.90
C VAL A 127 5.91 13.47 -15.45
N LEU A 128 6.76 12.78 -14.69
CA LEU A 128 7.00 13.13 -13.28
C LEU A 128 7.65 14.52 -13.16
N CYS A 129 8.65 14.82 -13.98
CA CYS A 129 9.32 16.12 -13.99
C CYS A 129 8.37 17.25 -14.41
N ASP A 130 7.43 16.98 -15.33
CA ASP A 130 6.37 17.93 -15.66
C ASP A 130 5.50 18.25 -14.44
N ALA A 131 5.08 17.18 -13.75
CA ALA A 131 4.08 17.24 -12.70
C ALA A 131 4.63 17.82 -11.40
N ASP A 132 5.88 17.53 -11.02
CA ASP A 132 6.49 17.97 -9.77
C ASP A 132 7.59 19.04 -9.95
N GLY A 133 8.09 19.26 -11.18
CA GLY A 133 9.19 20.19 -11.46
C GLY A 133 10.56 19.75 -10.91
N GLY A 134 10.69 18.50 -10.49
CA GLY A 134 11.87 17.95 -9.83
C GLY A 134 12.96 17.49 -10.81
N SER A 135 13.99 16.83 -10.25
CA SER A 135 15.18 16.40 -11.01
C SER A 135 14.86 15.34 -12.06
N ALA A 136 15.42 15.49 -13.26
CA ALA A 136 15.36 14.52 -14.34
C ALA A 136 16.45 13.44 -14.26
N TYR A 137 17.22 13.37 -13.15
CA TYR A 137 18.29 12.40 -12.92
C TYR A 137 19.29 12.24 -14.08
N GLY A 138 19.56 13.33 -14.79
CA GLY A 138 20.49 13.36 -15.93
C GLY A 138 19.88 13.06 -17.30
N LEU A 139 18.57 12.91 -17.43
CA LEU A 139 17.93 12.85 -18.75
C LEU A 139 18.08 14.19 -19.51
N PRO A 140 18.44 14.17 -20.81
CA PRO A 140 18.53 15.39 -21.61
C PRO A 140 17.17 16.09 -21.73
N PRO A 141 17.13 17.44 -21.69
CA PRO A 141 15.88 18.19 -21.78
C PRO A 141 15.14 17.96 -23.10
N GLU A 142 15.86 17.66 -24.18
CA GLU A 142 15.27 17.33 -25.48
C GLU A 142 14.46 16.03 -25.41
N VAL A 143 14.93 15.03 -24.67
CA VAL A 143 14.23 13.75 -24.49
C VAL A 143 12.97 13.95 -23.65
N LEU A 144 13.04 14.76 -22.58
CA LEU A 144 11.88 15.09 -21.75
C LEU A 144 10.80 15.81 -22.58
N ALA A 145 11.20 16.81 -23.38
CA ALA A 145 10.29 17.57 -24.22
C ALA A 145 9.60 16.72 -25.31
N LEU A 146 10.24 15.65 -25.77
CA LEU A 146 9.69 14.74 -26.78
C LEU A 146 8.76 13.68 -26.19
N LEU A 147 9.02 13.25 -24.96
CA LEU A 147 8.20 12.28 -24.24
C LEU A 147 7.00 12.93 -23.54
N HIS A 148 7.00 14.25 -23.38
CA HIS A 148 5.81 15.00 -23.03
C HIS A 148 4.72 14.84 -24.10
N THR A 149 3.69 14.09 -23.76
CA THR A 149 2.46 13.94 -24.55
C THR A 149 1.41 15.00 -24.23
N GLU A 150 1.66 15.83 -23.24
CA GLU A 150 0.68 16.73 -22.65
C GLU A 150 0.71 18.13 -23.26
N GLN A 151 -0.42 18.54 -23.82
CA GLN A 151 -0.63 19.89 -24.37
C GLN A 151 -1.41 20.80 -23.41
N SER A 152 -1.82 20.29 -22.24
CA SER A 152 -2.66 21.01 -21.28
C SER A 152 -1.86 22.10 -20.55
N PRO A 153 -2.45 23.29 -20.31
CA PRO A 153 -1.80 24.37 -19.58
C PRO A 153 -1.36 23.94 -18.17
N ALA A 154 -0.27 24.55 -17.68
CA ALA A 154 0.23 24.31 -16.33
C ALA A 154 -0.85 24.61 -15.27
N GLY A 155 -0.95 23.76 -14.26
CA GLY A 155 -2.00 23.81 -13.24
C GLY A 155 -3.22 22.93 -13.53
N GLY A 156 -3.28 22.29 -14.70
CA GLY A 156 -4.34 21.34 -15.06
C GLY A 156 -4.19 19.95 -14.44
N GLU A 157 -5.24 19.17 -14.57
CA GLU A 157 -5.22 17.73 -14.31
C GLU A 157 -4.42 17.00 -15.40
N MET A 158 -3.72 15.95 -15.01
CA MET A 158 -2.96 15.07 -15.88
C MET A 158 -3.91 14.19 -16.70
N SER A 159 -3.62 13.96 -17.98
CA SER A 159 -4.32 12.98 -18.81
C SER A 159 -4.11 11.55 -18.32
N ASP A 160 -5.04 10.67 -18.67
CA ASP A 160 -4.93 9.23 -18.40
C ASP A 160 -3.66 8.62 -18.98
N ASP A 161 -3.21 9.10 -20.14
CA ASP A 161 -1.99 8.61 -20.79
C ASP A 161 -0.74 8.92 -19.96
N ALA A 162 -0.67 10.12 -19.40
CA ALA A 162 0.44 10.53 -18.56
C ALA A 162 0.44 9.78 -17.21
N VAL A 163 -0.74 9.57 -16.62
CA VAL A 163 -0.89 8.68 -15.45
C VAL A 163 -0.40 7.26 -15.79
N MET A 164 -0.81 6.71 -16.93
CA MET A 164 -0.44 5.37 -17.36
C MET A 164 1.08 5.22 -17.51
N GLN A 165 1.78 6.26 -18.01
CA GLN A 165 3.24 6.26 -18.08
C GLN A 165 3.91 6.26 -16.70
N LEU A 166 3.37 7.01 -15.72
CA LEU A 166 3.87 6.97 -14.34
C LEU A 166 3.65 5.59 -13.69
N ARG A 167 2.47 5.02 -13.89
CA ARG A 167 2.15 3.66 -13.41
C ARG A 167 3.05 2.63 -14.05
N ALA A 168 3.23 2.66 -15.37
CA ALA A 168 4.13 1.78 -16.10
C ALA A 168 5.56 1.84 -15.53
N MET A 169 6.09 3.04 -15.27
CA MET A 169 7.38 3.18 -14.63
C MET A 169 7.43 2.51 -13.25
N ALA A 170 6.46 2.79 -12.37
CA ALA A 170 6.41 2.22 -11.01
C ALA A 170 6.23 0.69 -11.03
N CYS A 171 5.40 0.15 -11.93
CA CYS A 171 5.21 -1.28 -12.12
C CYS A 171 6.47 -1.97 -12.64
N MET A 172 7.09 -1.44 -13.70
CA MET A 172 8.29 -2.03 -14.29
C MET A 172 9.49 -2.01 -13.34
N MET A 173 9.59 -0.99 -12.49
CA MET A 173 10.58 -0.92 -11.43
C MET A 173 10.49 -2.08 -10.42
N GLN A 174 9.37 -2.78 -10.30
CA GLN A 174 9.25 -3.96 -9.42
C GLN A 174 9.79 -5.24 -10.06
N LEU A 175 9.85 -5.27 -11.40
CA LEU A 175 10.27 -6.43 -12.18
C LEU A 175 11.78 -6.43 -12.40
N GLY A 176 12.37 -5.26 -12.67
CA GLY A 176 13.79 -5.13 -12.98
C GLY A 176 14.69 -4.96 -11.75
N ASP A 177 15.98 -5.26 -11.96
CA ASP A 177 17.04 -4.92 -11.01
C ASP A 177 17.29 -3.40 -10.96
N PRO A 178 17.88 -2.90 -9.85
CA PRO A 178 18.26 -1.50 -9.73
C PRO A 178 19.35 -1.14 -10.74
N ALA A 179 18.95 -0.71 -11.94
CA ALA A 179 19.84 -0.06 -12.90
C ALA A 179 20.17 1.37 -12.43
N PRO A 180 21.15 2.07 -13.02
CA PRO A 180 21.46 3.46 -12.70
C PRO A 180 20.20 4.33 -12.63
N PRO A 181 20.02 5.18 -11.59
CA PRO A 181 20.98 5.60 -10.56
C PRO A 181 21.19 4.62 -9.37
N GLY A 182 20.77 3.36 -9.48
CA GLY A 182 20.94 2.32 -8.45
C GLY A 182 19.78 2.27 -7.45
N ARG A 183 19.89 1.39 -6.44
CA ARG A 183 18.80 1.09 -5.47
C ARG A 183 18.20 2.35 -4.84
N ARG A 184 19.04 3.23 -4.30
CA ARG A 184 18.59 4.46 -3.62
C ARG A 184 17.89 5.42 -4.56
N GLY A 185 18.37 5.56 -5.79
CA GLY A 185 17.71 6.44 -6.75
C GLY A 185 16.40 5.85 -7.28
N ALA A 186 16.30 4.52 -7.42
CA ALA A 186 15.03 3.84 -7.68
C ALA A 186 14.03 4.03 -6.52
N LEU A 187 14.47 3.89 -5.26
CA LEU A 187 13.66 4.20 -4.09
C LEU A 187 13.18 5.66 -4.13
N ALA A 188 14.09 6.62 -4.31
CA ALA A 188 13.75 8.05 -4.35
C ALA A 188 12.75 8.38 -5.48
N LEU A 189 12.90 7.75 -6.65
CA LEU A 189 11.99 7.91 -7.77
C LEU A 189 10.59 7.37 -7.44
N ALA A 190 10.48 6.17 -6.89
CA ALA A 190 9.20 5.60 -6.47
C ALA A 190 8.53 6.45 -5.37
N MET A 191 9.31 6.91 -4.38
CA MET A 191 8.82 7.80 -3.32
C MET A 191 8.28 9.12 -3.89
N ARG A 192 8.94 9.71 -4.89
CA ARG A 192 8.45 10.92 -5.57
C ARG A 192 7.11 10.72 -6.24
N VAL A 193 6.91 9.60 -6.95
CA VAL A 193 5.61 9.25 -7.56
C VAL A 193 4.51 9.15 -6.50
N GLY A 194 4.79 8.50 -5.37
CA GLY A 194 3.83 8.39 -4.28
C GLY A 194 3.50 9.75 -3.65
N TRP A 195 4.49 10.60 -3.41
CA TRP A 195 4.27 11.94 -2.88
C TRP A 195 3.50 12.84 -3.85
N LEU A 196 3.69 12.69 -5.16
CA LEU A 196 2.89 13.37 -6.18
C LEU A 196 1.40 12.99 -6.07
N ALA A 197 1.09 11.70 -5.90
CA ALA A 197 -0.29 11.25 -5.71
C ALA A 197 -0.91 11.84 -4.43
N VAL A 198 -0.17 11.82 -3.31
CA VAL A 198 -0.61 12.42 -2.04
C VAL A 198 -0.82 13.94 -2.16
N ALA A 199 0.09 14.64 -2.85
CA ALA A 199 -0.01 16.08 -3.06
C ALA A 199 -1.22 16.44 -3.94
N SER A 200 -1.50 15.62 -4.96
CA SER A 200 -2.68 15.76 -5.82
C SER A 200 -3.98 15.59 -5.03
N ALA A 201 -4.07 14.55 -4.20
CA ALA A 201 -5.22 14.32 -3.32
C ALA A 201 -5.44 15.49 -2.33
N ARG A 202 -4.35 16.00 -1.74
CA ARG A 202 -4.39 17.14 -0.83
C ARG A 202 -4.86 18.43 -1.52
N ALA A 203 -4.39 18.69 -2.75
CA ALA A 203 -4.77 19.88 -3.50
C ALA A 203 -6.28 19.91 -3.77
N ARG A 204 -6.88 18.76 -4.10
CA ARG A 204 -8.34 18.63 -4.29
C ARG A 204 -9.13 18.93 -3.02
N ALA A 205 -8.75 18.29 -1.91
CA ALA A 205 -9.42 18.50 -0.63
C ALA A 205 -9.37 19.97 -0.17
N ALA A 206 -8.37 20.75 -0.61
CA ALA A 206 -8.28 22.18 -0.32
C ALA A 206 -9.13 23.05 -1.26
N GLY A 207 -9.38 22.62 -2.50
CA GLY A 207 -10.19 23.36 -3.49
C GLY A 207 -11.69 23.28 -3.21
N GLU A 208 -12.18 22.14 -2.72
CA GLU A 208 -13.60 21.93 -2.41
C GLU A 208 -14.09 22.80 -1.24
N GLY A 209 -13.20 23.20 -0.32
CA GLY A 209 -13.52 24.05 0.83
C GLY A 209 -13.50 25.56 0.56
N GLY A 210 -13.06 26.00 -0.63
CA GLY A 210 -12.82 27.42 -0.96
C GLY A 210 -13.91 28.12 -1.78
N GLY A 211 -14.99 27.41 -2.14
CA GLY A 211 -16.02 27.90 -3.06
C GLY A 211 -17.17 28.71 -2.44
N GLY A 212 -17.06 29.16 -1.18
CA GLY A 212 -18.15 29.86 -0.49
C GLY A 212 -17.67 31.08 0.29
N GLY A 213 -18.00 32.28 -0.20
CA GLY A 213 -18.05 33.49 0.61
C GLY A 213 -17.15 34.63 0.15
N GLY A 214 -17.71 35.53 -0.66
CA GLY A 214 -17.18 36.88 -0.81
C GLY A 214 -17.21 37.65 0.52
N ALA A 215 -16.17 38.47 0.72
CA ALA A 215 -16.09 39.65 1.57
C ALA A 215 -16.55 39.56 3.04
N SER A 216 -15.60 39.40 3.96
CA SER A 216 -15.30 40.48 4.92
C SER A 216 -14.03 40.19 5.72
N SER A 217 -13.20 41.22 5.71
CA SER A 217 -12.01 41.44 6.52
C SER A 217 -12.18 41.08 8.00
N SER A 218 -11.31 40.21 8.52
CA SER A 218 -10.95 40.17 9.93
C SER A 218 -9.56 39.57 10.09
N SER A 219 -8.61 40.46 10.39
CA SER A 219 -7.23 40.18 10.75
C SER A 219 -7.16 39.21 11.94
N GLY A 220 -6.56 38.04 11.71
CA GLY A 220 -6.24 37.06 12.75
C GLY A 220 -5.01 36.29 12.33
N ALA A 221 -3.89 36.56 12.99
CA ALA A 221 -2.56 36.06 12.66
C ALA A 221 -2.53 34.51 12.61
N LEU A 222 -2.14 33.98 11.45
CA LEU A 222 -1.84 32.56 11.25
C LEU A 222 -0.47 32.23 11.90
N PRO A 223 -0.31 31.04 12.50
CA PRO A 223 0.98 30.56 13.00
C PRO A 223 1.97 30.31 11.85
N PRO A 224 3.28 30.28 12.12
CA PRO A 224 4.30 30.36 11.09
C PRO A 224 4.34 29.09 10.22
N ALA A 225 4.74 29.30 8.98
CA ALA A 225 4.80 28.35 7.88
C ALA A 225 5.47 27.02 8.26
N VAL A 226 4.66 25.97 8.43
CA VAL A 226 5.06 24.65 7.94
C VAL A 226 5.20 24.84 6.44
N VAL A 227 6.42 24.73 5.91
CA VAL A 227 6.73 24.80 4.48
C VAL A 227 5.72 23.93 3.75
N ALA A 228 4.70 24.56 3.17
CA ALA A 228 3.67 23.85 2.44
C ALA A 228 4.41 23.17 1.30
N ALA A 229 4.38 21.83 1.28
CA ALA A 229 4.96 21.07 0.18
C ALA A 229 4.49 21.71 -1.13
N PRO A 230 5.40 21.98 -2.08
CA PRO A 230 5.05 22.69 -3.30
C PRO A 230 3.83 22.03 -3.91
N ARG A 231 2.81 22.83 -4.25
CA ARG A 231 1.66 22.29 -4.97
C ARG A 231 2.18 21.67 -6.27
N PRO A 232 1.69 20.47 -6.64
CA PRO A 232 2.13 19.86 -7.88
C PRO A 232 1.70 20.76 -9.04
N ARG A 233 2.55 20.87 -10.06
CA ARG A 233 2.27 21.63 -11.29
C ARG A 233 1.12 21.00 -12.06
N ARG A 234 0.91 19.70 -11.91
CA ARG A 234 -0.25 18.95 -12.40
C ARG A 234 -0.77 17.97 -11.38
N SER A 235 -2.08 17.88 -11.26
CA SER A 235 -2.73 16.93 -10.36
C SER A 235 -3.02 15.61 -11.07
N VAL A 236 -2.77 14.49 -10.39
CA VAL A 236 -3.16 13.14 -10.84
C VAL A 236 -4.68 12.97 -10.69
N PRO A 237 -5.47 12.60 -11.73
CA PRO A 237 -6.91 12.31 -11.67
C PRO A 237 -7.35 11.54 -10.42
N GLN A 238 -8.56 11.81 -9.92
CA GLN A 238 -9.03 11.28 -8.63
C GLN A 238 -8.99 9.75 -8.59
N GLU A 239 -9.55 9.13 -9.61
CA GLU A 239 -9.61 7.68 -9.86
C GLU A 239 -8.21 7.05 -9.97
N ALA A 240 -7.21 7.84 -10.36
CA ALA A 240 -5.84 7.40 -10.55
C ALA A 240 -4.96 7.58 -9.30
N VAL A 241 -5.39 8.37 -8.31
CA VAL A 241 -4.58 8.68 -7.12
C VAL A 241 -4.20 7.41 -6.35
N VAL A 242 -5.18 6.57 -6.02
CA VAL A 242 -4.95 5.35 -5.21
C VAL A 242 -4.13 4.31 -5.97
N PRO A 243 -4.48 3.95 -7.22
CA PRO A 243 -3.69 3.01 -8.00
C PRO A 243 -2.22 3.45 -8.14
N LEU A 244 -2.00 4.73 -8.47
CA LEU A 244 -0.64 5.26 -8.62
C LEU A 244 0.14 5.24 -7.31
N ALA A 245 -0.50 5.61 -6.19
CA ALA A 245 0.11 5.57 -4.87
C ALA A 245 0.45 4.13 -4.43
N ALA A 246 -0.42 3.16 -4.71
CA ALA A 246 -0.19 1.75 -4.43
C ALA A 246 0.96 1.19 -5.26
N ASP A 247 1.00 1.48 -6.57
CA ASP A 247 2.11 1.11 -7.47
C ASP A 247 3.44 1.69 -6.98
N ALA A 248 3.45 2.96 -6.58
CA ALA A 248 4.62 3.64 -6.05
C ALA A 248 5.09 3.03 -4.71
N LEU A 249 4.19 2.72 -3.78
CA LEU A 249 4.53 2.09 -2.51
C LEU A 249 5.11 0.69 -2.71
N ARG A 250 4.54 -0.11 -3.62
CA ARG A 250 5.07 -1.43 -3.98
C ARG A 250 6.46 -1.33 -4.58
N ALA A 251 6.66 -0.41 -5.52
CA ALA A 251 7.96 -0.14 -6.11
C ALA A 251 8.98 0.29 -5.05
N ALA A 252 8.62 1.24 -4.19
CA ALA A 252 9.50 1.71 -3.13
C ALA A 252 9.86 0.61 -2.13
N TRP A 253 8.88 -0.21 -1.71
CA TRP A 253 9.10 -1.36 -0.82
C TRP A 253 10.11 -2.33 -1.39
N HIS A 254 10.03 -2.61 -2.70
CA HIS A 254 10.98 -3.48 -3.38
C HIS A 254 12.43 -3.01 -3.20
N TYR A 255 12.68 -1.70 -3.15
CA TYR A 255 14.03 -1.14 -3.03
C TYR A 255 14.47 -0.83 -1.60
N LEU A 256 13.66 -1.07 -0.56
CA LEU A 256 14.08 -0.86 0.82
C LEU A 256 15.23 -1.82 1.19
N ALA A 257 16.23 -1.29 1.90
CA ALA A 257 17.34 -2.10 2.41
C ALA A 257 16.93 -2.96 3.61
N LEU A 258 15.97 -2.47 4.40
CA LEU A 258 15.60 -3.07 5.69
C LEU A 258 14.99 -4.48 5.57
N PRO A 259 14.03 -4.75 4.65
CA PRO A 259 13.51 -6.10 4.45
C PRO A 259 14.54 -7.10 3.89
N ARG A 260 15.73 -6.63 3.48
CA ARG A 260 16.81 -7.41 2.89
C ARG A 260 18.04 -7.53 3.79
N ALA A 261 18.03 -6.88 4.96
CA ALA A 261 19.17 -6.86 5.87
C ALA A 261 19.22 -8.15 6.70
N VAL A 262 20.40 -8.77 6.78
CA VAL A 262 20.66 -9.84 7.75
C VAL A 262 20.69 -9.20 9.15
N ALA A 263 20.01 -9.83 10.11
CA ALA A 263 19.63 -9.27 11.41
C ALA A 263 20.75 -8.55 12.22
N GLN A 264 22.03 -8.88 11.99
CA GLN A 264 23.15 -8.37 12.79
C GLN A 264 23.71 -6.97 12.39
N ALA A 265 23.34 -6.35 11.25
CA ALA A 265 23.95 -5.06 10.86
C ALA A 265 23.01 -4.14 10.07
N VAL A 266 21.92 -3.71 10.68
CA VAL A 266 21.04 -2.69 10.09
C VAL A 266 21.66 -1.29 10.28
N SER A 267 21.99 -0.61 9.18
CA SER A 267 22.47 0.79 9.25
C SER A 267 21.34 1.76 9.61
N ALA A 268 21.64 2.82 10.37
CA ALA A 268 20.69 3.90 10.67
C ALA A 268 20.06 4.54 9.41
N ALA A 269 20.81 4.60 8.31
CA ALA A 269 20.30 5.08 7.02
C ALA A 269 19.20 4.17 6.44
N ALA A 270 19.28 2.85 6.64
CA ALA A 270 18.25 1.91 6.19
C ALA A 270 16.96 2.06 7.00
N VAL A 271 17.07 2.33 8.31
CA VAL A 271 15.93 2.64 9.18
C VAL A 271 15.27 3.94 8.76
N ALA A 272 16.05 4.99 8.48
CA ALA A 272 15.54 6.26 8.00
C ALA A 272 14.80 6.14 6.64
N GLU A 273 15.38 5.38 5.68
CA GLU A 273 14.74 5.08 4.40
C GLU A 273 13.39 4.36 4.60
N ALA A 274 13.34 3.38 5.50
CA ALA A 274 12.09 2.68 5.83
C ALA A 274 11.08 3.59 6.54
N ALA A 275 11.54 4.47 7.43
CA ALA A 275 10.69 5.44 8.11
C ALA A 275 10.04 6.41 7.10
N ASP A 276 10.81 6.88 6.10
CA ASP A 276 10.27 7.70 5.02
C ASP A 276 9.21 6.96 4.20
N TRP A 277 9.43 5.68 3.91
CA TRP A 277 8.40 4.84 3.27
C TRP A 277 7.12 4.75 4.10
N TRP A 278 7.24 4.54 5.41
CA TRP A 278 6.10 4.51 6.33
C TRP A 278 5.39 5.86 6.42
N ARG A 279 6.10 6.99 6.37
CA ARG A 279 5.48 8.34 6.29
C ARG A 279 4.65 8.49 5.02
N LEU A 280 5.17 8.01 3.88
CA LEU A 280 4.41 8.01 2.64
C LEU A 280 3.19 7.09 2.75
N ALA A 281 3.34 5.86 3.25
CA ALA A 281 2.23 4.93 3.43
C ALA A 281 1.12 5.53 4.32
N ALA A 282 1.48 6.13 5.46
CA ALA A 282 0.54 6.81 6.33
C ALA A 282 -0.15 7.99 5.63
N ALA A 283 0.58 8.77 4.82
CA ALA A 283 0.01 9.85 4.04
C ALA A 283 -0.94 9.36 2.92
N VAL A 284 -0.63 8.24 2.29
CA VAL A 284 -1.48 7.58 1.28
C VAL A 284 -2.78 7.10 1.94
N VAL A 285 -2.72 6.42 3.09
CA VAL A 285 -3.92 6.02 3.84
C VAL A 285 -4.75 7.23 4.27
N ASP A 286 -4.10 8.30 4.76
CA ASP A 286 -4.80 9.49 5.25
C ASP A 286 -5.44 10.33 4.13
N ARG A 287 -4.80 10.41 2.95
CA ARG A 287 -5.13 11.39 1.90
C ARG A 287 -5.55 10.78 0.58
N ALA A 288 -4.93 9.70 0.15
CA ALA A 288 -5.22 9.07 -1.14
C ALA A 288 -6.35 8.05 -1.04
N ALA A 289 -6.35 7.17 -0.04
CA ALA A 289 -7.39 6.14 0.12
C ALA A 289 -8.84 6.69 0.09
N PRO A 290 -9.16 7.85 0.71
CA PRO A 290 -10.50 8.43 0.63
C PRO A 290 -10.94 8.87 -0.78
N CYS A 291 -9.99 9.05 -1.71
CA CYS A 291 -10.29 9.42 -3.10
C CYS A 291 -10.82 8.24 -3.92
N SER A 292 -10.68 7.00 -3.45
CA SER A 292 -11.19 5.82 -4.15
C SER A 292 -12.72 5.86 -4.21
N THR A 293 -13.27 5.86 -5.41
CA THR A 293 -14.72 5.82 -5.65
C THR A 293 -15.09 4.54 -6.38
N GLY A 294 -16.11 3.84 -5.88
CA GLY A 294 -16.61 2.60 -6.50
C GLY A 294 -15.66 1.42 -6.40
N ASP A 295 -15.98 0.35 -7.13
CA ASP A 295 -15.27 -0.93 -7.06
C ASP A 295 -13.92 -0.93 -7.79
N ALA A 296 -13.70 0.00 -8.72
CA ALA A 296 -12.49 0.03 -9.55
C ALA A 296 -11.19 0.21 -8.74
N GLY A 297 -11.24 0.96 -7.61
CA GLY A 297 -10.09 1.17 -6.73
C GLY A 297 -9.92 0.11 -5.64
N ARG A 298 -10.86 -0.84 -5.52
CA ARG A 298 -10.84 -1.88 -4.49
C ARG A 298 -9.57 -2.73 -4.52
N PRO A 299 -9.08 -3.24 -5.67
CA PRO A 299 -7.88 -4.08 -5.70
C PRO A 299 -6.63 -3.36 -5.16
N ASP A 300 -6.49 -2.06 -5.43
CA ASP A 300 -5.35 -1.26 -4.97
C ASP A 300 -5.43 -0.97 -3.46
N LEU A 301 -6.63 -0.78 -2.91
CA LEU A 301 -6.85 -0.68 -1.46
C LEU A 301 -6.53 -2.00 -0.75
N LEU A 302 -6.95 -3.13 -1.32
CA LEU A 302 -6.62 -4.45 -0.78
C LEU A 302 -5.12 -4.69 -0.78
N SER A 303 -4.43 -4.37 -1.89
CA SER A 303 -2.97 -4.47 -1.98
C SER A 303 -2.27 -3.55 -0.97
N LEU A 304 -2.81 -2.36 -0.70
CA LEU A 304 -2.28 -1.46 0.33
C LEU A 304 -2.47 -2.06 1.73
N GLY A 305 -3.63 -2.65 2.03
CA GLY A 305 -3.88 -3.37 3.28
C GLY A 305 -2.87 -4.50 3.50
N ASP A 306 -2.61 -5.31 2.47
CA ASP A 306 -1.61 -6.40 2.52
C ASP A 306 -0.21 -5.90 2.85
N ARG A 307 0.17 -4.71 2.36
CA ARG A 307 1.49 -4.12 2.58
C ARG A 307 1.66 -3.53 3.97
N LEU A 308 0.57 -3.14 4.63
CA LEU A 308 0.62 -2.65 6.01
C LEU A 308 0.68 -3.79 7.03
N ALA A 309 0.26 -5.00 6.65
CA ALA A 309 0.31 -6.22 7.44
C ALA A 309 1.73 -6.83 7.48
N VAL A 310 2.68 -6.06 8.03
CA VAL A 310 4.10 -6.47 8.17
C VAL A 310 4.30 -7.26 9.46
N ALA A 311 5.07 -8.34 9.38
CA ALA A 311 5.58 -9.03 10.57
C ALA A 311 6.75 -8.25 11.18
N TRP A 312 6.67 -7.93 12.47
CA TRP A 312 7.68 -7.10 13.15
C TRP A 312 9.00 -7.85 13.42
N GLY A 313 9.03 -9.17 13.19
CA GLY A 313 10.21 -10.00 13.42
C GLY A 313 10.56 -10.18 14.89
N LEU A 314 9.58 -10.07 15.78
CA LEU A 314 9.78 -10.48 17.17
C LEU A 314 9.94 -12.01 17.23
N PRO A 315 10.84 -12.53 18.09
CA PRO A 315 10.96 -13.95 18.34
C PRO A 315 9.59 -14.55 18.69
N PRO A 316 9.26 -15.77 18.21
CA PRO A 316 8.00 -16.44 18.57
C PRO A 316 7.83 -16.63 20.08
N ASP A 317 8.95 -16.65 20.83
CA ASP A 317 8.98 -16.81 22.29
C ASP A 317 9.04 -15.46 23.06
N CYS A 318 8.94 -14.31 22.36
CA CYS A 318 8.89 -13.01 23.04
C CYS A 318 7.50 -12.80 23.67
N VAL A 319 7.40 -13.29 24.90
CA VAL A 319 6.31 -12.99 25.83
C VAL A 319 6.21 -11.48 26.05
N VAL A 320 5.01 -10.97 26.30
CA VAL A 320 4.74 -9.53 26.54
C VAL A 320 5.57 -8.94 27.69
N LEU A 321 5.97 -9.78 28.65
CA LEU A 321 6.83 -9.41 29.79
C LEU A 321 8.33 -9.36 29.46
N SER A 322 8.73 -9.91 28.31
CA SER A 322 10.13 -10.08 27.88
C SER A 322 10.41 -9.34 26.58
N LEU A 323 9.81 -8.16 26.41
CA LEU A 323 10.11 -7.32 25.25
C LEU A 323 11.50 -6.69 25.42
N PRO A 324 12.33 -6.65 24.37
CA PRO A 324 13.63 -5.98 24.43
C PRO A 324 13.48 -4.49 24.81
N ALA A 325 14.55 -3.90 25.33
CA ALA A 325 14.52 -2.47 25.68
C ALA A 325 14.39 -1.58 24.44
N GLU A 326 14.95 -2.01 23.31
CA GLU A 326 14.89 -1.29 22.04
C GLU A 326 13.98 -2.01 21.04
N PRO A 327 13.17 -1.26 20.27
CA PRO A 327 12.31 -1.85 19.25
C PRO A 327 13.13 -2.45 18.10
N PRO A 328 12.65 -3.55 17.47
CA PRO A 328 13.21 -4.02 16.21
C PRO A 328 13.29 -2.89 15.18
N PRO A 329 14.34 -2.81 14.34
CA PRO A 329 14.54 -1.69 13.42
C PRO A 329 13.36 -1.41 12.47
N THR A 330 12.66 -2.46 12.01
CA THR A 330 11.45 -2.33 11.18
C THR A 330 10.28 -1.70 11.94
N LEU A 331 10.12 -2.06 13.20
CA LEU A 331 9.11 -1.49 14.09
C LEU A 331 9.44 -0.04 14.43
N ALA A 332 10.70 0.26 14.75
CA ALA A 332 11.18 1.62 15.00
C ALA A 332 10.89 2.54 13.80
N ALA A 333 11.24 2.10 12.59
CA ALA A 333 10.94 2.82 11.35
C ALA A 333 9.43 3.05 11.15
N ALA A 334 8.59 2.05 11.45
CA ALA A 334 7.14 2.16 11.32
C ALA A 334 6.54 3.18 12.30
N LEU A 335 7.01 3.18 13.55
CA LEU A 335 6.61 4.13 14.58
C LEU A 335 7.05 5.56 14.24
N ASP A 336 8.31 5.74 13.81
CA ASP A 336 8.85 7.02 13.32
C ASP A 336 8.14 7.53 12.06
N GLY A 337 7.60 6.58 11.29
CA GLY A 337 6.76 6.84 10.12
C GLY A 337 5.32 7.25 10.46
N GLY A 338 4.92 7.12 11.72
CA GLY A 338 3.58 7.48 12.20
C GLY A 338 2.52 6.40 11.99
N LEU A 339 2.91 5.12 11.87
CA LEU A 339 1.97 4.01 11.65
C LEU A 339 0.89 3.93 12.73
N LEU A 340 1.25 4.12 14.01
CA LEU A 340 0.30 4.04 15.12
C LEU A 340 -0.85 5.06 14.97
N ARG A 341 -0.50 6.32 14.67
CA ARG A 341 -1.48 7.38 14.36
C ARG A 341 -2.27 7.07 13.09
N CYS A 342 -1.65 6.46 12.09
CA CYS A 342 -2.31 6.04 10.87
C CYS A 342 -3.39 4.99 11.15
N LEU A 343 -3.07 3.94 11.91
CA LEU A 343 -4.00 2.88 12.30
C LEU A 343 -5.16 3.42 13.12
N GLU A 344 -4.91 4.29 14.11
CA GLU A 344 -5.97 4.93 14.90
C GLU A 344 -6.96 5.66 14.00
N ARG A 345 -6.45 6.48 13.06
CA ARG A 345 -7.29 7.24 12.14
C ARG A 345 -8.07 6.35 11.20
N LEU A 346 -7.41 5.32 10.66
CA LEU A 346 -8.02 4.35 9.77
C LEU A 346 -9.18 3.64 10.46
N MET A 347 -8.94 3.06 11.63
CA MET A 347 -9.95 2.41 12.49
C MET A 347 -11.10 3.36 12.81
N ARG A 348 -10.78 4.59 13.22
CA ARG A 348 -11.80 5.59 13.54
C ARG A 348 -12.65 6.00 12.34
N ARG A 349 -12.07 6.08 11.13
CA ARG A 349 -12.83 6.41 9.90
C ARG A 349 -13.68 5.22 9.45
N ALA A 350 -13.10 4.03 9.46
CA ALA A 350 -13.80 2.78 9.13
C ALA A 350 -15.03 2.58 10.04
N GLY A 351 -14.90 2.81 11.34
CA GLY A 351 -16.03 2.72 12.27
C GLY A 351 -17.13 3.76 12.07
N ARG A 352 -16.76 4.99 11.66
CA ARG A 352 -17.77 6.02 11.37
C ARG A 352 -18.50 5.76 10.06
N TYR A 353 -17.80 5.19 9.09
CA TYR A 353 -18.32 4.96 7.74
C TYR A 353 -17.87 3.58 7.22
N PRO A 354 -18.55 2.49 7.61
CA PRO A 354 -18.17 1.12 7.22
C PRO A 354 -18.20 0.84 5.71
N GLN A 355 -18.89 1.70 4.94
CA GLN A 355 -19.00 1.58 3.48
C GLN A 355 -17.90 2.34 2.72
N ARG A 356 -16.98 3.00 3.43
CA ARG A 356 -15.92 3.80 2.81
C ARG A 356 -14.64 2.97 2.54
N PRO A 357 -13.79 3.42 1.61
CA PRO A 357 -12.51 2.79 1.28
C PRO A 357 -11.65 2.39 2.49
N GLU A 358 -11.68 3.19 3.56
CA GLU A 358 -10.95 2.92 4.79
C GLU A 358 -11.36 1.61 5.47
N ALA A 359 -12.64 1.24 5.41
CA ALA A 359 -13.12 -0.02 5.97
C ALA A 359 -12.58 -1.22 5.19
N THR A 360 -12.62 -1.17 3.86
CA THR A 360 -12.06 -2.22 2.98
C THR A 360 -10.56 -2.41 3.21
N LEU A 361 -9.81 -1.31 3.33
CA LEU A 361 -8.37 -1.36 3.61
C LEU A 361 -8.10 -1.98 4.99
N LEU A 362 -8.86 -1.58 6.02
CA LEU A 362 -8.72 -2.12 7.37
C LEU A 362 -9.07 -3.61 7.45
N GLN A 363 -10.18 -4.03 6.82
CA GLN A 363 -10.56 -5.43 6.73
C GLN A 363 -9.43 -6.26 6.13
N ARG A 364 -8.87 -5.81 5.00
CA ARG A 364 -7.78 -6.54 4.35
C ARG A 364 -6.51 -6.59 5.18
N LEU A 365 -6.16 -5.49 5.86
CA LEU A 365 -5.05 -5.47 6.81
C LEU A 365 -5.25 -6.53 7.90
N VAL A 366 -6.41 -6.56 8.55
CA VAL A 366 -6.71 -7.51 9.63
C VAL A 366 -6.69 -8.95 9.12
N GLN A 367 -7.32 -9.22 7.97
CA GLN A 367 -7.31 -10.53 7.33
C GLN A 367 -5.89 -11.00 7.04
N ARG A 368 -5.06 -10.14 6.45
CA ARG A 368 -3.68 -10.48 6.11
C ARG A 368 -2.81 -10.68 7.34
N VAL A 369 -3.01 -9.88 8.38
CA VAL A 369 -2.36 -10.10 9.68
C VAL A 369 -2.72 -11.50 10.18
N ARG A 370 -4.01 -11.86 10.25
CA ARG A 370 -4.47 -13.18 10.73
C ARG A 370 -3.91 -14.36 9.94
N GLN A 371 -3.73 -14.22 8.63
CA GLN A 371 -3.10 -15.25 7.80
C GLN A 371 -1.61 -15.46 8.12
N SER A 372 -0.95 -14.49 8.75
CA SER A 372 0.50 -14.51 9.00
C SER A 372 0.87 -14.59 10.48
N GLN A 373 0.05 -14.04 11.39
CA GLN A 373 0.26 -13.96 12.84
C GLN A 373 -1.04 -13.55 13.56
N SER A 374 -1.08 -13.59 14.90
CA SER A 374 -2.24 -13.06 15.64
C SER A 374 -2.34 -11.54 15.52
N VAL A 375 -3.55 -10.97 15.62
CA VAL A 375 -3.71 -9.50 15.60
C VAL A 375 -3.02 -8.86 16.81
N TRP A 376 -2.98 -9.58 17.94
CA TRP A 376 -2.22 -9.16 19.11
C TRP A 376 -0.71 -9.08 18.85
N SER A 377 -0.11 -10.09 18.21
CA SER A 377 1.33 -10.05 17.85
C SER A 377 1.67 -8.88 16.92
N TYR A 378 0.71 -8.40 16.13
CA TYR A 378 0.87 -7.19 15.32
C TYR A 378 0.72 -5.90 16.14
N LEU A 379 -0.27 -5.82 17.05
CA LEU A 379 -0.59 -4.58 17.79
C LEU A 379 0.27 -4.37 19.04
N ALA A 380 0.57 -5.43 19.80
CA ALA A 380 1.28 -5.34 21.07
C ALA A 380 2.63 -4.58 20.95
N PRO A 381 3.48 -4.85 19.95
CA PRO A 381 4.75 -4.14 19.81
C PRO A 381 4.55 -2.66 19.47
N LEU A 382 3.54 -2.34 18.66
CA LEU A 382 3.19 -0.95 18.33
C LEU A 382 2.74 -0.18 19.57
N LEU A 383 2.01 -0.83 20.49
CA LEU A 383 1.57 -0.25 21.75
C LEU A 383 2.69 -0.15 22.78
N ALA A 384 3.59 -1.13 22.81
CA ALA A 384 4.71 -1.19 23.76
C ALA A 384 5.78 -0.12 23.50
N TYR A 385 6.18 0.04 22.23
CA TYR A 385 7.25 0.97 21.84
C TYR A 385 6.75 2.31 21.28
N GLY A 386 5.44 2.42 20.99
CA GLY A 386 4.85 3.63 20.46
C GLY A 386 4.75 4.77 21.47
N GLU A 387 4.46 5.97 20.98
CA GLU A 387 4.22 7.11 21.86
C GLU A 387 2.97 6.86 22.73
N PRO A 388 3.04 7.03 24.06
CA PRO A 388 1.98 6.60 24.99
C PRO A 388 0.60 7.18 24.67
N ARG A 389 0.51 8.46 24.27
CA ARG A 389 -0.78 9.09 23.98
C ARG A 389 -1.40 8.56 22.70
N GLN A 390 -0.60 8.30 21.67
CA GLN A 390 -1.06 7.66 20.44
C GLN A 390 -1.51 6.22 20.68
N ALA A 391 -0.79 5.46 21.52
CA ALA A 391 -1.15 4.09 21.86
C ALA A 391 -2.49 4.05 22.63
N ALA A 392 -2.65 4.92 23.63
CA ALA A 392 -3.91 5.10 24.34
C ALA A 392 -5.06 5.53 23.40
N ALA A 393 -4.80 6.43 22.44
CA ALA A 393 -5.80 6.86 21.47
C ALA A 393 -6.27 5.72 20.55
N LEU A 394 -5.37 4.79 20.18
CA LEU A 394 -5.71 3.59 19.42
C LEU A 394 -6.63 2.67 20.24
N LEU A 395 -6.28 2.37 21.49
CA LEU A 395 -7.11 1.55 22.39
C LEU A 395 -8.47 2.19 22.68
N ALA A 396 -8.51 3.52 22.86
CA ALA A 396 -9.76 4.25 23.01
C ALA A 396 -10.62 4.20 21.73
N THR A 397 -10.00 4.13 20.55
CA THR A 397 -10.71 3.94 19.28
C THR A 397 -11.26 2.53 19.16
N LEU A 398 -10.48 1.49 19.51
CA LEU A 398 -10.96 0.10 19.57
C LEU A 398 -12.17 -0.04 20.50
N ARG A 399 -12.15 0.60 21.68
CA ARG A 399 -13.32 0.65 22.57
C ARG A 399 -14.55 1.27 21.89
N LYS A 400 -14.37 2.39 21.20
CA LYS A 400 -15.47 3.07 20.50
C LYS A 400 -16.03 2.19 19.38
N LEU A 401 -15.17 1.46 18.69
CA LEU A 401 -15.56 0.49 17.67
C LEU A 401 -16.34 -0.68 18.26
N LEU A 402 -15.93 -1.19 19.43
CA LEU A 402 -16.65 -2.24 20.13
C LEU A 402 -18.12 -1.89 20.35
N ARG A 403 -18.40 -0.64 20.75
CA ARG A 403 -19.76 -0.12 20.94
C ARG A 403 -20.60 -0.05 19.67
N THR A 404 -19.98 -0.12 18.50
CA THR A 404 -20.69 -0.13 17.21
C THR A 404 -21.05 -1.54 16.77
N VAL A 405 -20.52 -2.58 17.42
CA VAL A 405 -20.83 -3.95 17.06
C VAL A 405 -22.23 -4.31 17.56
N ASP A 406 -23.06 -4.83 16.65
CA ASP A 406 -24.37 -5.34 17.01
C ASP A 406 -24.22 -6.56 17.94
N SER A 407 -24.93 -6.52 19.07
CA SER A 407 -25.05 -7.65 20.01
C SER A 407 -25.37 -8.98 19.32
N ARG A 408 -26.12 -8.96 18.20
CA ARG A 408 -26.46 -10.18 17.44
C ARG A 408 -25.26 -10.81 16.72
N ALA A 409 -24.26 -10.01 16.34
CA ALA A 409 -23.04 -10.52 15.70
C ALA A 409 -22.18 -11.35 16.67
N LEU A 410 -22.30 -11.11 17.99
CA LEU A 410 -21.57 -11.88 19.01
C LEU A 410 -22.06 -13.34 19.17
N GLY A 411 -23.25 -13.67 18.65
CA GLY A 411 -23.85 -15.01 18.79
C GLY A 411 -23.80 -15.86 17.53
N ALA A 412 -23.22 -15.37 16.43
CA ALA A 412 -23.05 -16.14 15.21
C ALA A 412 -21.88 -17.12 15.38
N GLU A 413 -22.14 -18.42 15.26
CA GLU A 413 -21.09 -19.46 15.32
C GLU A 413 -20.16 -19.40 14.09
N ASP A 414 -20.66 -18.89 12.96
CA ASP A 414 -19.87 -18.64 11.75
C ASP A 414 -19.62 -17.13 11.59
N LEU A 415 -18.59 -16.62 12.27
CA LEU A 415 -18.02 -15.32 11.94
C LEU A 415 -17.31 -15.45 10.58
N ASP A 416 -17.85 -14.84 9.53
CA ASP A 416 -17.14 -14.63 8.28
C ASP A 416 -16.45 -13.26 8.30
N PRO A 417 -15.18 -13.18 8.76
CA PRO A 417 -14.44 -11.93 8.80
C PRO A 417 -14.23 -11.31 7.40
N GLU A 418 -14.47 -12.05 6.31
CA GLU A 418 -14.38 -11.53 4.95
C GLU A 418 -15.60 -10.68 4.58
N ALA A 419 -16.75 -10.93 5.20
CA ALA A 419 -18.00 -10.25 4.88
C ALA A 419 -18.25 -8.97 5.69
N ASN A 420 -17.68 -8.84 6.91
CA ASN A 420 -18.08 -7.78 7.83
C ASN A 420 -16.93 -7.14 8.64
N LEU A 421 -16.88 -5.80 8.64
CA LEU A 421 -15.93 -5.02 9.45
C LEU A 421 -16.13 -5.27 10.95
N HIS A 422 -17.36 -5.47 11.40
CA HIS A 422 -17.65 -5.71 12.81
C HIS A 422 -17.03 -7.01 13.32
N ASP A 423 -17.00 -8.06 12.50
CA ASP A 423 -16.41 -9.34 12.86
C ASP A 423 -14.88 -9.24 12.94
N CYS A 424 -14.26 -8.46 12.05
CA CYS A 424 -12.84 -8.10 12.15
C CYS A 424 -12.52 -7.37 13.47
N ILE A 425 -13.37 -6.42 13.88
CA ILE A 425 -13.20 -5.66 15.12
C ILE A 425 -13.37 -6.56 16.34
N LEU A 426 -14.42 -7.39 16.38
CA LEU A 426 -14.66 -8.34 17.47
C LEU A 426 -13.49 -9.31 17.62
N THR A 427 -13.06 -9.92 16.52
CA THR A 427 -11.92 -10.84 16.55
C THR A 427 -10.67 -10.13 17.08
N THR A 428 -10.39 -8.92 16.61
CA THR A 428 -9.24 -8.13 17.10
C THR A 428 -9.29 -7.90 18.62
N ILE A 429 -10.46 -7.59 19.16
CA ILE A 429 -10.65 -7.35 20.60
C ILE A 429 -10.57 -8.65 21.40
N SER A 430 -11.16 -9.73 20.90
CA SER A 430 -11.08 -11.06 21.50
C SER A 430 -9.63 -11.56 21.55
N ASP A 431 -8.87 -11.39 20.47
CA ASP A 431 -7.43 -11.72 20.42
C ASP A 431 -6.64 -10.95 21.48
N VAL A 432 -6.91 -9.64 21.64
CA VAL A 432 -6.28 -8.81 22.67
C VAL A 432 -6.61 -9.36 24.06
N LEU A 433 -7.90 -9.62 24.35
CA LEU A 433 -8.34 -10.08 25.67
C LEU A 433 -7.85 -11.48 26.01
N ALA A 434 -7.87 -12.40 25.06
CA ALA A 434 -7.30 -13.74 25.22
C ALA A 434 -5.82 -13.64 25.61
N ALA A 435 -5.06 -12.78 24.92
CA ALA A 435 -3.66 -12.55 25.27
C ALA A 435 -3.46 -11.90 26.65
N VAL A 436 -4.40 -11.09 27.15
CA VAL A 436 -4.34 -10.56 28.54
C VAL A 436 -4.51 -11.68 29.55
N VAL A 437 -5.45 -12.60 29.30
CA VAL A 437 -5.73 -13.73 30.19
C VAL A 437 -4.53 -14.68 30.23
N GLU A 438 -3.94 -15.00 29.08
CA GLU A 438 -2.73 -15.82 29.00
C GLU A 438 -1.54 -15.18 29.76
N GLN A 439 -1.45 -13.85 29.78
CA GLN A 439 -0.40 -13.13 30.51
C GLN A 439 -0.55 -13.14 32.03
N GLU A 440 -1.75 -13.39 32.57
CA GLU A 440 -1.98 -13.39 34.03
C GLU A 440 -1.19 -14.54 34.70
N GLU A 441 -1.17 -15.70 34.07
CA GLU A 441 -0.41 -16.87 34.54
C GLU A 441 1.12 -16.60 34.53
N GLU A 442 1.59 -15.85 33.53
CA GLU A 442 3.00 -15.50 33.38
C GLU A 442 3.44 -14.38 34.32
N LEU A 443 2.58 -13.40 34.58
CA LEU A 443 2.80 -12.36 35.59
C LEU A 443 2.97 -12.98 36.99
N ALA A 444 2.20 -14.02 37.30
CA ALA A 444 2.34 -14.77 38.54
C ALA A 444 3.70 -15.50 38.64
N ALA A 445 4.23 -16.00 37.51
CA ALA A 445 5.56 -16.63 37.45
C ALA A 445 6.70 -15.60 37.52
N ALA A 446 6.55 -14.45 36.86
CA ALA A 446 7.54 -13.37 36.84
C ALA A 446 7.63 -12.60 38.17
N ALA A 447 6.61 -12.68 39.02
CA ALA A 447 6.61 -12.12 40.38
C ALA A 447 7.47 -12.93 41.38
N ALA A 448 8.14 -14.00 40.93
CA ALA A 448 9.05 -14.77 41.78
C ALA A 448 10.26 -13.93 42.25
N PRO A 449 10.67 -14.05 43.52
CA PRO A 449 11.79 -13.29 44.06
C PRO A 449 13.10 -13.65 43.32
N GLY A 450 13.63 -12.69 42.55
CA GLY A 450 14.85 -12.82 41.75
C GLY A 450 14.71 -12.55 40.25
N ALA A 451 13.48 -12.32 39.76
CA ALA A 451 13.26 -11.95 38.36
C ALA A 451 13.80 -10.54 38.04
N GLU A 452 14.36 -10.37 36.84
CA GLU A 452 14.74 -9.04 36.34
C GLU A 452 13.49 -8.15 36.17
N PRO A 453 13.59 -6.85 36.47
CA PRO A 453 12.46 -5.94 36.29
C PRO A 453 12.05 -5.88 34.82
N PRO A 454 10.74 -5.83 34.50
CA PRO A 454 10.26 -5.77 33.13
C PRO A 454 10.80 -4.53 32.42
N SER A 455 11.08 -4.65 31.13
CA SER A 455 11.56 -3.53 30.32
C SER A 455 10.54 -2.38 30.29
N PRO A 456 10.97 -1.13 30.02
CA PRO A 456 10.05 0.01 29.91
C PRO A 456 8.91 -0.22 28.90
N ALA A 457 9.20 -0.91 27.80
CA ALA A 457 8.22 -1.27 26.78
C ALA A 457 7.17 -2.26 27.32
N SER A 458 7.61 -3.29 28.04
CA SER A 458 6.72 -4.23 28.72
C SER A 458 5.86 -3.55 29.79
N GLN A 459 6.43 -2.66 30.59
CA GLN A 459 5.69 -1.89 31.61
C GLN A 459 4.61 -1.00 30.98
N GLN A 460 4.94 -0.30 29.89
CA GLN A 460 3.97 0.52 29.14
C GLN A 460 2.83 -0.33 28.59
N LEU A 461 3.16 -1.46 27.95
CA LEU A 461 2.16 -2.35 27.38
C LEU A 461 1.21 -2.89 28.45
N LEU A 462 1.74 -3.37 29.57
CA LEU A 462 0.95 -3.83 30.72
C LEU A 462 0.00 -2.75 31.26
N GLY A 463 0.51 -1.53 31.43
CA GLY A 463 -0.31 -0.41 31.90
C GLY A 463 -1.46 -0.09 30.94
N LEU A 464 -1.17 -0.03 29.64
CA LEU A 464 -2.18 0.23 28.61
C LEU A 464 -3.23 -0.88 28.52
N VAL A 465 -2.79 -2.14 28.58
CA VAL A 465 -3.65 -3.32 28.51
C VAL A 465 -4.54 -3.45 29.74
N SER A 466 -3.99 -3.25 30.93
CA SER A 466 -4.77 -3.25 32.17
C SER A 466 -5.85 -2.17 32.14
N CYS A 467 -5.51 -0.94 31.72
CA CYS A 467 -6.49 0.12 31.52
C CYS A 467 -7.54 -0.24 30.45
N ALA A 468 -7.13 -0.83 29.33
CA ALA A 468 -8.05 -1.24 28.28
C ALA A 468 -9.02 -2.32 28.76
N ALA A 469 -8.54 -3.34 29.48
CA ALA A 469 -9.36 -4.41 30.05
C ALA A 469 -10.44 -3.85 30.99
N CYS A 470 -10.07 -2.94 31.90
CA CYS A 470 -11.03 -2.28 32.79
C CYS A 470 -12.12 -1.51 32.04
N GLU A 471 -11.82 -0.98 30.86
CA GLU A 471 -12.74 -0.17 30.06
C GLU A 471 -13.53 -0.98 29.02
N TRP A 472 -13.04 -2.15 28.60
CA TRP A 472 -13.66 -3.00 27.59
C TRP A 472 -14.55 -4.09 28.20
N LEU A 473 -14.15 -4.68 29.34
CA LEU A 473 -14.91 -5.74 30.00
C LEU A 473 -16.36 -5.33 30.35
N PRO A 474 -16.63 -4.12 30.89
CA PRO A 474 -18.00 -3.71 31.17
C PRO A 474 -18.85 -3.65 29.89
N GLU A 475 -18.30 -3.13 28.80
CA GLU A 475 -19.01 -2.99 27.51
C GLU A 475 -19.32 -4.37 26.92
N LEU A 476 -18.36 -5.30 26.97
CA LEU A 476 -18.57 -6.68 26.53
C LEU A 476 -19.62 -7.40 27.39
N SER A 477 -19.55 -7.25 28.71
CA SER A 477 -20.53 -7.84 29.61
C SER A 477 -21.95 -7.34 29.34
N GLN A 478 -22.09 -6.06 29.00
CA GLN A 478 -23.36 -5.44 28.66
C GLN A 478 -23.91 -5.98 27.33
N SER A 479 -23.07 -6.06 26.29
CA SER A 479 -23.44 -6.61 24.98
C SER A 479 -23.83 -8.09 25.06
N LEU A 480 -23.08 -8.90 25.83
CA LEU A 480 -23.42 -10.30 26.08
C LEU A 480 -24.73 -10.46 26.86
N SER A 481 -24.95 -9.62 27.87
CA SER A 481 -26.21 -9.63 28.63
C SER A 481 -27.41 -9.30 27.73
N GLN A 482 -27.27 -8.32 26.84
CA GLN A 482 -28.30 -7.97 25.86
C GLN A 482 -28.57 -9.11 24.87
N LEU A 483 -27.51 -9.77 24.38
CA LEU A 483 -27.65 -10.94 23.52
C LEU A 483 -28.43 -12.06 24.21
N LEU A 484 -28.06 -12.42 25.44
CA LEU A 484 -28.74 -13.46 26.23
C LEU A 484 -30.23 -13.15 26.47
N LEU A 485 -30.54 -11.88 26.77
CA LEU A 485 -31.93 -11.42 26.92
C LEU A 485 -32.71 -11.47 25.60
N SER A 486 -32.07 -11.13 24.48
CA SER A 486 -32.70 -11.14 23.15
C SER A 486 -32.95 -12.55 22.60
N ASN A 487 -32.12 -13.53 22.99
CA ASN A 487 -32.23 -14.93 22.56
C ASN A 487 -33.23 -15.75 23.40
N GLY A 488 -33.97 -15.14 24.33
CA GLY A 488 -35.12 -15.80 24.97
C GLY A 488 -34.76 -16.95 25.93
N MET A 489 -33.56 -16.97 26.51
CA MET A 489 -33.24 -17.87 27.64
C MET A 489 -33.88 -17.44 28.98
N ALA A 490 -34.82 -16.49 28.95
CA ALA A 490 -35.71 -16.20 30.06
C ALA A 490 -37.11 -16.76 29.77
N SER A 491 -37.24 -18.09 29.76
CA SER A 491 -38.51 -18.72 30.12
C SER A 491 -38.40 -19.19 31.57
N PRO A 492 -38.86 -18.40 32.57
CA PRO A 492 -39.21 -18.99 33.85
C PRO A 492 -40.47 -19.83 33.62
N GLY A 493 -40.31 -21.15 33.65
CA GLY A 493 -41.41 -22.09 33.63
C GLY A 493 -42.46 -21.69 34.67
N ARG A 494 -43.71 -21.61 34.23
CA ARG A 494 -44.89 -21.63 35.11
C ARG A 494 -45.16 -23.04 35.58
#